data_AF-A0A7C7QKB3-F1
#
_entry.id   AF-A0A7C7QKB3-F1
#
_cell.length_a   1.000
_cell.length_b   1.000
_cell.length_c   1.000
_cell.angle_alpha   90.00
_cell.angle_beta   90.00
_cell.angle_gamma   90.00
#
_symmetry.space_group_name_H-M   'P 1'
#
loop_
_entity.id
_entity.type
_entity.pdbx_description
1 polymer ?
#
loop_
_entity_poly.entity_id
_entity_poly.type
_entity_poly.pdbx_seq_one_letter_code
_entity_poly.pdbx_strand_id
1 'polypeptide(L)'
;MYNVAFFHAPVILSGCYGAYTLGVNNVANVTGVYVGSGLISPFIATLLGGVAIALGAIIYGRGVITTIRKRIVPLDEFSAFIAIFSEAITMHMFTQIGVPVSTSHATVGSLMGIGLVENHRTINKRMVRNIAIGWIATPFATGIISYLSVIC
;
A
#
# COMPACT_ATOMS: atom_id res chain seq x y z
N MET A 1 18.06 8.49 26.24
CA MET A 1 18.19 7.22 25.50
C MET A 1 16.85 6.52 25.59
N TYR A 2 15.98 6.69 24.58
CA TYR A 2 14.66 6.07 24.56
C TYR A 2 14.84 4.56 24.40
N ASN A 3 14.13 3.79 25.22
CA ASN A 3 14.28 2.34 25.27
C ASN A 3 13.74 1.75 23.96
N VAL A 4 14.64 1.28 23.09
CA VAL A 4 14.33 0.76 21.74
C VAL A 4 13.23 -0.32 21.76
N ALA A 5 13.06 -1.03 22.88
CA ALA A 5 12.00 -2.02 23.07
C ALA A 5 10.57 -1.45 23.12
N PHE A 6 10.37 -0.16 23.46
CA PHE A 6 9.04 0.40 23.66
C PHE A 6 8.29 0.68 22.34
N PHE A 7 9.02 0.96 21.25
CA PHE A 7 8.41 1.30 19.95
C PHE A 7 8.22 0.12 19.00
N HIS A 8 8.83 -1.04 19.27
CA HIS A 8 8.65 -2.25 18.46
C HIS A 8 7.20 -2.75 18.44
N ALA A 9 6.56 -2.83 19.61
CA ALA A 9 5.19 -3.35 19.72
C ALA A 9 4.16 -2.47 18.98
N PRO A 10 4.16 -1.14 19.13
CA PRO A 10 3.32 -0.24 18.33
C PRO A 10 3.53 -0.39 16.82
N VAL A 11 4.79 -0.49 16.36
CA VAL A 11 5.11 -0.66 14.94
C VAL A 11 4.52 -1.97 14.42
N ILE A 12 4.69 -3.08 15.14
CA ILE A 12 4.15 -4.39 14.74
C ILE A 12 2.62 -4.33 14.68
N LEU A 13 1.97 -3.79 15.71
CA LEU A 13 0.50 -3.69 15.77
C LEU A 13 -0.04 -2.81 14.63
N SER A 14 0.59 -1.67 14.39
CA SER A 14 0.23 -0.80 13.26
C SER A 14 0.47 -1.48 11.91
N GLY A 15 1.54 -2.26 11.76
CA GLY A 15 1.82 -3.07 10.57
C GLY A 15 0.75 -4.14 10.32
N CYS A 16 0.30 -4.84 11.36
CA CYS A 16 -0.82 -5.78 11.25
C CYS A 16 -2.11 -5.07 10.83
N TYR A 17 -2.39 -3.88 11.38
CA TYR A 17 -3.56 -3.09 11.01
C TYR A 17 -3.47 -2.56 9.57
N GLY A 18 -2.32 -2.07 9.14
CA GLY A 18 -2.05 -1.69 7.75
C GLY A 18 -2.23 -2.85 6.79
N ALA A 19 -1.69 -4.03 7.12
CA ALA A 19 -1.88 -5.23 6.31
C ALA A 19 -3.35 -5.65 6.19
N TYR A 20 -4.13 -5.55 7.28
CA TYR A 20 -5.56 -5.82 7.27
C TYR A 20 -6.30 -4.84 6.33
N THR A 21 -6.11 -3.54 6.51
CA THR A 21 -6.81 -2.51 5.71
C THR A 21 -6.43 -2.57 4.23
N LEU A 22 -5.16 -2.86 3.92
CA LEU A 22 -4.68 -3.13 2.57
C LEU A 22 -5.38 -4.36 1.96
N GLY A 23 -5.52 -5.45 2.72
CA GLY A 23 -6.19 -6.65 2.26
C GLY A 23 -7.66 -6.39 1.89
N VAL A 24 -8.41 -5.72 2.76
CA VAL A 24 -9.82 -5.40 2.53
C VAL A 24 -9.98 -4.49 1.29
N ASN A 25 -9.09 -3.52 1.10
CA ASN A 25 -9.16 -2.62 -0.05
C ASN A 25 -8.78 -3.32 -1.37
N ASN A 26 -7.73 -4.14 -1.37
CA ASN A 26 -7.15 -4.66 -2.60
C ASN A 26 -7.76 -5.97 -3.08
N VAL A 27 -8.41 -6.76 -2.21
CA VAL A 27 -8.99 -8.04 -2.63
C VAL A 27 -10.05 -7.86 -3.71
N ALA A 28 -10.90 -6.84 -3.57
CA ALA A 28 -11.95 -6.51 -4.52
C ALA A 28 -11.42 -6.10 -5.90
N ASN A 29 -10.22 -5.49 -5.97
CA ASN A 29 -9.62 -5.05 -7.23
C ASN A 29 -9.29 -6.23 -8.17
N VAL A 30 -9.03 -7.41 -7.62
CA VAL A 30 -8.69 -8.62 -8.39
C VAL A 30 -9.90 -9.54 -8.51
N THR A 31 -10.65 -9.72 -7.43
CA THR A 31 -11.70 -10.74 -7.38
C THR A 31 -13.09 -10.21 -7.74
N GLY A 32 -13.26 -8.90 -7.79
CA GLY A 32 -14.54 -8.24 -8.06
C GLY A 32 -15.14 -8.60 -9.41
N VAL A 33 -14.33 -8.83 -10.44
CA VAL A 33 -14.81 -9.22 -11.78
C VAL A 33 -15.47 -10.61 -11.76
N TYR A 34 -14.90 -11.55 -10.99
CA TYR A 34 -15.43 -12.92 -10.89
C TYR A 34 -16.67 -13.01 -10.00
N VAL A 35 -16.74 -12.17 -8.97
CA VAL A 35 -17.94 -12.05 -8.14
C VAL A 35 -19.06 -11.37 -8.94
N GLY A 36 -18.75 -10.31 -9.68
CA GLY A 36 -19.69 -9.57 -10.51
C GLY A 36 -20.26 -10.39 -11.68
N SER A 37 -19.49 -11.33 -12.21
CA SER A 37 -19.97 -12.28 -13.23
C SER A 37 -20.77 -13.47 -12.66
N GLY A 38 -20.89 -13.56 -11.33
CA GLY A 38 -21.57 -14.67 -10.64
C GLY A 38 -20.78 -15.99 -10.64
N LEU A 39 -19.51 -15.97 -11.05
CA LEU A 39 -18.68 -17.18 -11.19
C LEU A 39 -18.27 -17.75 -9.82
N ILE A 40 -18.02 -16.87 -8.85
CA ILE A 40 -17.60 -17.24 -7.49
C ILE A 40 -18.35 -16.43 -6.44
N SER A 41 -18.56 -17.02 -5.26
CA SER A 41 -19.18 -16.32 -4.14
C SER A 41 -18.21 -15.30 -3.52
N PRO A 42 -18.70 -14.21 -2.91
CA PRO A 42 -17.85 -13.21 -2.24
C PRO A 42 -16.93 -13.81 -1.16
N PHE A 43 -17.39 -14.86 -0.47
CA PHE A 43 -16.60 -15.55 0.54
C PHE A 43 -15.39 -16.28 -0.08
N ILE A 44 -15.61 -17.06 -1.13
CA ILE A 44 -14.53 -17.78 -1.83
C ILE A 44 -13.56 -16.79 -2.49
N ALA A 45 -14.10 -15.74 -3.11
CA ALA A 45 -13.32 -14.65 -3.68
C ALA A 45 -12.38 -14.02 -2.65
N THR A 46 -12.88 -13.71 -1.45
CA THR A 46 -12.08 -13.11 -0.38
C THR A 46 -10.99 -14.07 0.09
N LEU A 47 -11.31 -15.36 0.25
CA LEU A 47 -10.36 -16.36 0.69
C LEU A 47 -9.21 -16.56 -0.32
N LEU A 48 -9.55 -16.78 -1.59
CA LEU A 48 -8.56 -16.99 -2.65
C LEU A 48 -7.71 -15.73 -2.88
N GLY A 49 -8.35 -14.57 -2.96
CA GLY A 49 -7.65 -13.30 -3.14
C GLY A 49 -6.75 -12.97 -1.95
N GLY A 50 -7.20 -13.20 -0.72
CA GLY A 50 -6.39 -13.01 0.49
C GLY A 50 -5.15 -13.90 0.53
N VAL A 51 -5.30 -15.19 0.22
CA VAL A 51 -4.16 -16.13 0.13
C VAL A 51 -3.19 -15.71 -0.97
N ALA A 52 -3.69 -15.33 -2.15
CA ALA A 52 -2.85 -14.88 -3.25
C ALA A 52 -2.06 -13.60 -2.89
N ILE A 53 -2.70 -12.62 -2.24
CA ILE A 53 -2.03 -11.40 -1.74
C ILE A 53 -0.95 -11.76 -0.72
N ALA A 54 -1.25 -12.63 0.24
CA ALA A 54 -0.28 -13.06 1.26
C ALA A 54 0.94 -13.76 0.64
N LEU A 55 0.73 -14.68 -0.29
CA LEU A 55 1.80 -15.36 -1.01
C LEU A 55 2.63 -14.40 -1.85
N GLY A 56 1.97 -13.49 -2.58
CA GLY A 56 2.65 -12.45 -3.36
C GLY A 56 3.53 -11.55 -2.50
N ALA A 57 3.03 -11.16 -1.31
CA ALA A 57 3.80 -10.37 -0.36
C ALA A 57 5.04 -11.12 0.16
N ILE A 58 4.94 -12.43 0.44
CA ILE A 58 6.06 -13.25 0.90
C ILE A 58 7.12 -13.42 -0.20
N ILE A 59 6.69 -13.72 -1.43
CA ILE A 59 7.59 -14.03 -2.55
C ILE A 59 8.24 -12.76 -3.11
N TYR A 60 7.46 -11.70 -3.36
CA TYR A 60 7.90 -10.52 -4.09
C TYR A 60 8.05 -9.25 -3.23
N GLY A 61 7.62 -9.27 -1.96
CA GLY A 61 7.60 -8.07 -1.11
C GLY A 61 8.98 -7.47 -0.80
N ARG A 62 10.06 -8.26 -0.86
CA ARG A 62 11.42 -7.83 -0.50
C ARG A 62 11.91 -6.60 -1.28
N GLY A 63 11.57 -6.50 -2.57
CA GLY A 63 11.97 -5.38 -3.43
C GLY A 63 11.31 -4.06 -3.01
N VAL A 64 10.02 -4.10 -2.70
CA VAL A 64 9.23 -2.94 -2.27
C VAL A 64 9.69 -2.46 -0.89
N ILE A 65 9.87 -3.37 0.06
CA ILE A 65 10.37 -3.06 1.41
C ILE A 65 11.73 -2.37 1.34
N THR A 66 12.63 -2.87 0.47
CA THR A 66 13.97 -2.28 0.29
C THR A 66 13.89 -0.86 -0.30
N THR A 67 12.93 -0.63 -1.20
CA THR A 67 12.74 0.66 -1.87
C THR A 67 12.20 1.71 -0.91
N ILE A 68 11.20 1.35 -0.10
CA ILE A 68 10.62 2.22 0.93
C ILE A 68 11.66 2.52 2.01
N ARG A 69 12.32 1.50 2.56
CA ARG A 69 13.30 1.64 3.66
C ARG A 69 14.49 2.52 3.30
N LYS A 70 14.98 2.47 2.05
CA LYS A 70 16.26 3.11 1.69
C LYS A 70 16.13 4.49 1.06
N ARG A 71 14.96 4.90 0.57
CA ARG A 71 14.94 5.95 -0.46
C ARG A 71 13.95 7.11 -0.28
N ILE A 72 12.94 7.01 0.60
CA ILE A 72 11.90 8.05 0.72
C ILE A 72 12.21 9.06 1.84
N VAL A 73 12.30 8.61 3.10
CA VAL A 73 12.69 9.41 4.29
C VAL A 73 13.43 8.46 5.25
N PRO A 74 14.50 8.86 5.94
CA PRO A 74 15.08 8.07 7.04
C PRO A 74 14.05 7.97 8.18
N LEU A 75 13.57 6.77 8.47
CA LEU A 75 12.54 6.57 9.51
C LEU A 75 13.19 6.02 10.78
N ASP A 76 12.95 6.69 11.90
CA ASP A 76 13.04 6.09 13.23
C ASP A 76 11.77 5.28 13.51
N GLU A 77 11.77 4.49 14.60
CA GLU A 77 10.65 3.59 14.90
C GLU A 77 9.35 4.34 15.19
N PHE A 78 9.44 5.51 15.80
CA PHE A 78 8.25 6.31 16.09
C PHE A 78 7.64 6.88 14.80
N SER A 79 8.46 7.41 13.90
CA SER A 79 7.98 7.86 12.58
C SER A 79 7.43 6.72 11.75
N ALA A 80 8.05 5.53 11.79
CA ALA A 80 7.53 4.35 11.09
C ALA A 80 6.14 3.96 11.62
N PHE A 81 5.95 3.96 12.94
CA PHE A 81 4.64 3.72 13.55
C PHE A 81 3.60 4.75 13.08
N ILE A 82 3.92 6.04 13.14
CA ILE A 82 3.01 7.11 12.70
C ILE A 82 2.67 6.96 11.22
N ALA A 83 3.66 6.66 10.36
CA ALA A 83 3.48 6.51 8.92
C ALA A 83 2.46 5.42 8.59
N ILE A 84 2.65 4.24 9.20
CA ILE A 84 1.82 3.06 8.97
C ILE A 84 0.43 3.27 9.59
N PHE A 85 0.37 3.83 10.80
CA PHE A 85 -0.91 4.05 11.48
C PHE A 85 -1.77 5.09 10.74
N SER A 86 -1.16 6.19 10.27
CA SER A 86 -1.85 7.21 9.47
C SER A 86 -2.33 6.65 8.13
N GLU A 87 -1.53 5.82 7.47
CA GLU A 87 -1.91 5.14 6.23
C GLU A 87 -3.09 4.18 6.49
N ALA A 88 -2.98 3.32 7.49
CA ALA A 88 -4.00 2.34 7.83
C ALA A 88 -5.34 2.99 8.23
N ILE A 89 -5.36 4.06 9.03
CA ILE A 89 -6.60 4.79 9.37
C ILE A 89 -7.25 5.35 8.10
N THR A 90 -6.45 5.99 7.24
CA THR A 90 -6.95 6.58 6.00
C THR A 90 -7.59 5.50 5.13
N MET A 91 -6.87 4.39 4.91
CA MET A 91 -7.35 3.24 4.16
C MET A 91 -8.63 2.65 4.77
N HIS A 92 -8.68 2.53 6.10
CA HIS A 92 -9.86 2.02 6.80
C HIS A 92 -11.08 2.91 6.56
N MET A 93 -10.96 4.23 6.73
CA MET A 93 -12.07 5.15 6.51
C MET A 93 -12.63 5.08 5.09
N PHE A 94 -11.75 5.07 4.08
CA PHE A 94 -12.17 4.97 2.67
C PHE A 94 -12.79 3.61 2.34
N THR A 95 -12.29 2.54 2.97
CA THR A 95 -12.82 1.19 2.79
C THR A 95 -14.22 1.05 3.41
N GLN A 96 -14.48 1.69 4.56
CA GLN A 96 -15.81 1.71 5.18
C GLN A 96 -16.87 2.42 4.32
N ILE A 97 -16.48 3.47 3.60
CA ILE A 97 -17.38 4.16 2.65
C ILE A 97 -17.46 3.46 1.28
N GLY A 98 -16.78 2.33 1.09
CA GLY A 98 -16.81 1.54 -0.14
C GLY A 98 -16.07 2.16 -1.32
N VAL A 99 -15.18 3.13 -1.08
CA VAL A 99 -14.40 3.78 -2.16
C VAL A 99 -13.05 3.06 -2.29
N PRO A 100 -12.74 2.46 -3.45
CA PRO A 100 -11.42 1.89 -3.70
C PRO A 100 -10.39 3.02 -3.78
N VAL A 101 -9.33 2.91 -2.99
CA VAL A 101 -8.29 3.94 -2.89
C VAL A 101 -6.92 3.30 -3.01
N SER A 102 -5.95 4.05 -3.52
CA SER A 102 -4.62 3.51 -3.73
C SER A 102 -3.79 3.53 -2.44
N THR A 103 -3.44 2.35 -1.93
CA THR A 103 -2.52 2.19 -0.79
C THR A 103 -1.18 2.87 -1.04
N SER A 104 -0.65 2.79 -2.26
CA SER A 104 0.62 3.45 -2.62
C SER A 104 0.58 4.97 -2.43
N HIS A 105 -0.54 5.61 -2.76
CA HIS A 105 -0.70 7.05 -2.52
C HIS A 105 -0.81 7.36 -1.03
N ALA A 106 -1.55 6.55 -0.27
CA ALA A 106 -1.67 6.71 1.18
C ALA A 106 -0.31 6.55 1.88
N THR A 107 0.49 5.54 1.53
CA THR A 107 1.83 5.32 2.09
C THR A 107 2.78 6.46 1.74
N VAL A 108 2.81 6.91 0.47
CA VAL A 108 3.69 8.03 0.09
C VAL A 108 3.24 9.33 0.76
N GLY A 109 1.93 9.56 0.87
CA GLY A 109 1.37 10.71 1.57
C GLY A 109 1.75 10.76 3.05
N SER A 110 1.66 9.63 3.77
CA SER A 110 2.05 9.58 5.19
C SER A 110 3.55 9.82 5.40
N LEU A 111 4.40 9.27 4.53
CA LEU A 111 5.85 9.52 4.54
C LEU A 111 6.21 10.98 4.22
N MET A 112 5.50 11.60 3.28
CA MET A 112 5.65 13.02 2.97
C MET A 112 5.26 13.89 4.17
N GLY A 113 4.18 13.55 4.87
CA GLY A 113 3.76 14.24 6.10
C GLY A 113 4.84 14.24 7.18
N ILE A 114 5.47 13.10 7.43
CA ILE A 114 6.60 12.97 8.37
C ILE A 114 7.80 13.81 7.90
N GLY A 115 8.17 13.72 6.63
CA GLY A 115 9.29 14.49 6.09
C GLY A 115 9.09 16.00 6.18
N LEU A 116 7.84 16.48 6.10
CA LEU A 116 7.52 17.89 6.29
C LEU A 116 7.65 18.34 7.76
N VAL A 117 7.31 17.49 8.71
CA VAL A 117 7.42 17.77 10.15
C VAL A 117 8.86 17.75 10.63
N GLU A 118 9.68 16.79 10.18
CA GLU A 118 11.09 16.72 10.58
C GLU A 118 11.92 17.83 9.94
N ASN A 119 12.02 17.83 8.60
CA ASN A 119 12.68 18.86 7.80
C ASN A 119 12.47 18.54 6.31
N HIS A 120 11.81 19.42 5.55
CA HIS A 120 11.54 19.25 4.11
C HIS A 120 12.77 18.86 3.24
N ARG A 121 14.00 19.09 3.71
CA ARG A 121 15.24 18.69 3.04
C ARG A 121 15.54 17.19 3.11
N THR A 122 14.92 16.43 4.02
CA THR A 122 15.06 14.97 4.12
C THR A 122 14.28 14.23 3.02
N ILE A 123 13.34 14.91 2.37
CA ILE A 123 12.50 14.34 1.30
C ILE A 123 13.29 14.23 0.00
N ASN A 124 13.40 13.01 -0.52
CA ASN A 124 13.99 12.76 -1.83
C ASN A 124 13.06 13.18 -2.98
N LYS A 125 13.11 14.46 -3.37
CA LYS A 125 12.29 15.04 -4.45
C LYS A 125 12.41 14.27 -5.79
N ARG A 126 13.60 13.75 -6.11
CA ARG A 126 13.82 12.96 -7.34
C ARG A 126 13.02 11.66 -7.30
N MET A 127 13.00 10.99 -6.14
CA MET A 127 12.24 9.76 -5.99
C MET A 127 10.73 10.01 -6.02
N VAL A 128 10.25 11.03 -5.28
CA VAL A 128 8.83 11.40 -5.28
C VAL A 128 8.35 11.70 -6.71
N ARG A 129 9.16 12.43 -7.49
CA ARG A 129 8.88 12.66 -8.90
C ARG A 129 8.81 11.37 -9.71
N ASN A 130 9.75 10.44 -9.52
CA ASN A 130 9.74 9.17 -10.25
C ASN A 130 8.52 8.31 -9.90
N ILE A 131 8.08 8.33 -8.62
CA ILE A 131 6.84 7.68 -8.18
C ILE A 131 5.64 8.31 -8.88
N ALA A 132 5.55 9.64 -8.91
CA ALA A 132 4.46 10.37 -9.55
C ALA A 132 4.38 10.09 -11.07
N ILE A 133 5.54 10.04 -11.76
CA ILE A 133 5.61 9.62 -13.16
C ILE A 133 5.09 8.18 -13.31
N GLY A 134 5.48 7.28 -12.40
CA GLY A 134 4.96 5.91 -12.36
C GLY A 134 3.45 5.86 -12.22
N TRP A 135 2.86 6.66 -11.32
CA TRP A 135 1.41 6.70 -11.13
C TRP A 135 0.64 7.14 -12.37
N ILE A 136 1.20 8.07 -13.15
CA ILE A 136 0.59 8.50 -14.42
C ILE A 136 0.81 7.43 -15.49
N ALA A 137 2.02 6.88 -15.61
CA ALA A 137 2.35 5.92 -16.67
C ALA A 137 1.63 4.58 -16.52
N THR A 138 1.38 4.12 -15.29
CA THR A 138 0.86 2.77 -15.03
C THR A 138 -0.53 2.56 -15.64
N PRO A 139 -1.54 3.44 -15.45
CA PRO A 139 -2.86 3.30 -16.07
C PRO A 139 -2.84 3.29 -17.60
N PHE A 140 -1.97 4.10 -18.24
CA PHE A 140 -1.85 4.12 -19.70
C PHE A 140 -1.23 2.81 -20.21
N ALA A 141 -0.17 2.35 -19.58
CA ALA A 141 0.47 1.10 -19.94
C ALA A 141 -0.48 -0.09 -19.78
N THR A 142 -1.20 -0.16 -18.65
CA THR A 142 -2.19 -1.22 -18.41
C THR A 142 -3.37 -1.15 -19.38
N GLY A 143 -3.84 0.07 -19.72
CA GLY A 143 -4.89 0.27 -20.71
C GLY A 143 -4.50 -0.23 -22.11
N ILE A 144 -3.28 0.07 -22.57
CA ILE A 144 -2.77 -0.40 -23.86
C ILE A 144 -2.66 -1.93 -23.87
N ILE A 145 -2.08 -2.53 -22.82
CA ILE A 145 -1.94 -3.99 -22.72
C ILE A 145 -3.32 -4.65 -22.71
N SER A 146 -4.26 -4.12 -21.92
CA SER A 146 -5.62 -4.65 -21.86
C SER A 146 -6.32 -4.58 -23.22
N TYR A 147 -6.19 -3.48 -23.95
CA TYR A 147 -6.78 -3.34 -25.29
C TYR A 147 -6.21 -4.37 -26.27
N LEU A 148 -4.89 -4.58 -26.27
CA LEU A 148 -4.23 -5.56 -27.13
C LEU A 148 -4.66 -6.99 -26.78
N SER A 149 -4.75 -7.32 -25.50
CA SER A 149 -5.15 -8.66 -25.03
C SER A 149 -6.61 -9.02 -25.33
N VAL A 150 -7.48 -8.05 -25.61
CA VAL A 150 -8.88 -8.29 -25.98
C VAL A 150 -9.05 -8.48 -27.49
N ILE A 151 -8.15 -7.92 -28.30
CA ILE A 151 -8.23 -7.94 -29.77
C ILE A 151 -7.43 -9.08 -30.40
N CYS A 152 -6.32 -9.49 -29.78
CA CYS A 152 -5.55 -10.67 -30.17
C CYS A 152 -6.14 -11.95 -29.58
#